data_AF-A0A7S1MSM5-F1
#
_entry.id   AF-A0A7S1MSM5-F1
#
_cell.length_a   1.000
_cell.length_b   1.000
_cell.length_c   1.000
_cell.angle_alpha   90.00
_cell.angle_beta   90.00
_cell.angle_gamma   90.00
#
_symmetry.space_group_name_H-M   'P 1'
#
loop_
_entity.id
_entity.type
_entity.pdbx_description
1 polymer ?
#
loop_
_entity_poly.entity_id
_entity_poly.type
_entity_poly.pdbx_seq_one_letter_code
_entity_poly.pdbx_strand_id
1 'polypeptide(L)'
;AVSSMAECGPVDVVVIALKAHQIYPVLNDLPKLFHEQTVVVSMQNGLPWWYFQKHGGAFDGRPLRSVDPEGRLLEAIPASRIVGCIPYPAAYLRAPGEVV
;
A
#
# COMPACT_ATOMS: atom_id res chain seq x y z
N ALA A 1 9.03 13.01 16.10
CA ALA A 1 8.17 12.20 15.19
C ALA A 1 6.82 12.90 15.09
N VAL A 2 6.20 12.89 13.91
CA VAL A 2 4.83 13.39 13.72
C VAL A 2 3.81 12.42 14.33
N SER A 3 2.67 12.94 14.79
CA SER A 3 1.64 12.16 15.49
C SER A 3 0.53 11.63 14.58
N SER A 4 0.47 12.10 13.32
CA SER A 4 -0.54 11.68 12.34
C SER A 4 -0.04 11.85 10.91
N MET A 5 -0.70 11.19 9.96
CA MET A 5 -0.44 11.38 8.52
C MET A 5 -0.77 12.80 8.05
N ALA A 6 -1.76 13.45 8.67
CA ALA A 6 -2.13 14.82 8.37
C ALA A 6 -1.03 15.83 8.76
N GLU A 7 -0.40 15.62 9.93
CA GLU A 7 0.71 16.44 10.40
C GLU A 7 1.98 16.21 9.56
N CYS A 8 2.17 14.99 9.06
CA CYS A 8 3.24 14.67 8.11
C CYS A 8 3.08 15.46 6.80
N GLY A 9 1.85 15.53 6.28
CA GLY A 9 1.54 16.15 5.00
C GLY A 9 2.04 15.33 3.79
N PRO A 10 1.97 15.91 2.58
CA PRO A 10 2.37 15.24 1.35
C PRO A 10 3.86 14.88 1.32
N VAL A 11 4.17 13.69 0.81
CA VAL A 11 5.55 13.17 0.66
C VAL A 11 5.75 12.53 -0.71
N ASP A 12 7.00 12.48 -1.19
CA ASP A 12 7.31 11.87 -2.48
C ASP A 12 7.12 10.36 -2.49
N VAL A 13 7.39 9.68 -1.36
CA VAL A 13 7.36 8.22 -1.24
C VAL A 13 6.63 7.79 0.02
N VAL A 14 5.66 6.89 -0.14
CA VAL A 14 4.99 6.19 0.97
C VAL A 14 5.32 4.70 0.90
N VAL A 15 5.95 4.16 1.94
CA VAL A 15 6.24 2.72 2.06
C VAL A 15 5.15 2.05 2.91
N ILE A 16 4.39 1.13 2.32
CA ILE A 16 3.37 0.34 3.02
C ILE A 16 3.95 -1.04 3.36
N ALA A 17 4.37 -1.18 4.62
CA ALA A 17 4.86 -2.44 5.21
C ALA A 17 3.87 -3.04 6.23
N LEU A 18 2.60 -2.62 6.21
CA LEU A 18 1.52 -3.17 7.03
C LEU A 18 1.12 -4.57 6.57
N LYS A 19 0.45 -5.36 7.42
CA LYS A 19 -0.23 -6.58 6.93
C LYS A 19 -1.48 -6.18 6.12
N ALA A 20 -1.92 -7.01 5.17
CA ALA A 20 -3.02 -6.68 4.25
C ALA A 20 -4.29 -6.18 4.96
N HIS A 21 -4.71 -6.85 6.04
CA HIS A 21 -5.90 -6.48 6.82
C HIS A 21 -5.76 -5.17 7.61
N GLN A 22 -4.54 -4.62 7.73
CA GLN A 22 -4.25 -3.38 8.44
C GLN A 22 -4.24 -2.15 7.51
N ILE A 23 -4.29 -2.34 6.18
CA ILE A 23 -4.33 -1.21 5.24
C ILE A 23 -5.71 -0.56 5.22
N TYR A 24 -6.77 -1.37 5.23
CA TYR A 24 -8.16 -0.89 5.17
C TYR A 24 -8.51 0.16 6.23
N PRO A 25 -8.15 -0.03 7.51
CA PRO A 25 -8.41 0.96 8.56
C PRO A 25 -7.74 2.33 8.36
N VAL A 26 -6.65 2.42 7.58
CA VAL A 26 -5.91 3.67 7.38
C VAL A 26 -6.23 4.38 6.08
N LEU A 27 -7.17 3.87 5.27
CA LEU A 27 -7.48 4.42 3.94
C LEU A 27 -8.00 5.86 3.95
N ASN A 28 -8.61 6.31 5.03
CA ASN A 28 -9.08 7.70 5.15
C ASN A 28 -7.93 8.69 5.39
N ASP A 29 -6.82 8.22 5.95
CA ASP A 29 -5.67 9.05 6.32
C ASP A 29 -4.58 9.01 5.25
N LEU A 30 -4.42 7.88 4.57
CA LEU A 30 -3.36 7.66 3.60
C LEU A 30 -3.31 8.73 2.48
N PRO A 31 -4.44 9.18 1.89
CA PRO A 31 -4.43 10.22 0.86
C PRO A 31 -3.88 11.57 1.34
N LYS A 32 -3.83 11.81 2.66
CA LYS A 32 -3.24 13.04 3.23
C LYS A 32 -1.72 13.11 3.03
N LEU A 33 -1.09 11.97 2.73
CA LEU A 33 0.33 11.87 2.38
C LEU A 33 0.59 12.08 0.89
N PHE A 34 -0.44 12.24 0.05
CA PHE A 34 -0.28 12.25 -1.39
C PHE A 34 -0.29 13.67 -1.96
N HIS A 35 0.71 13.98 -2.77
CA HIS A 35 0.63 14.95 -3.86
C HIS A 35 0.56 14.21 -5.20
N GLU A 36 0.52 14.96 -6.30
CA GLU A 36 0.34 14.41 -7.65
C GLU A 36 1.41 13.38 -8.05
N GLN A 37 2.63 13.53 -7.52
CA GLN A 37 3.79 12.70 -7.87
C GLN A 37 4.12 11.64 -6.81
N THR A 38 3.37 11.58 -5.70
CA THR A 38 3.64 10.60 -4.64
C THR A 38 3.53 9.18 -5.17
N VAL A 39 4.58 8.40 -4.97
CA VAL A 39 4.59 6.96 -5.25
C VAL A 39 4.37 6.15 -3.98
N VAL A 40 3.70 5.02 -4.14
CA VAL A 40 3.41 4.08 -3.05
C VAL A 40 4.18 2.79 -3.29
N VAL A 41 5.16 2.51 -2.45
CA VAL A 41 5.91 1.26 -2.46
C VAL A 41 5.20 0.28 -1.53
N SER A 42 4.56 -0.74 -2.10
CA SER A 42 3.78 -1.71 -1.33
C SER A 42 4.57 -3.01 -1.16
N MET A 43 4.79 -3.41 0.11
CA MET A 43 5.54 -4.62 0.48
C MET A 43 4.59 -5.76 0.92
N GLN A 44 3.42 -5.86 0.29
CA GLN A 44 2.45 -6.91 0.63
C GLN A 44 2.95 -8.29 0.20
N ASN A 45 2.84 -9.25 1.12
CA ASN A 45 2.99 -10.66 0.81
C ASN A 45 1.72 -11.20 0.12
N GLY A 46 1.89 -12.21 -0.73
CA GLY A 46 0.78 -12.83 -1.48
C GLY A 46 0.39 -12.03 -2.73
N LEU A 47 -0.87 -12.16 -3.17
CA LEU A 47 -1.37 -11.45 -4.34
C LEU A 47 -1.92 -10.08 -3.94
N PRO A 48 -1.30 -8.95 -4.37
CA PRO A 48 -1.77 -7.63 -3.99
C PRO A 48 -3.05 -7.24 -4.73
N TRP A 49 -3.85 -6.33 -4.14
CA TRP A 49 -5.14 -5.89 -4.73
C TRP A 49 -5.00 -5.28 -6.14
N TRP A 50 -3.84 -4.69 -6.43
CA TRP A 50 -3.53 -4.03 -7.70
C TRP A 50 -2.97 -4.98 -8.77
N TYR A 51 -2.79 -6.28 -8.48
CA TYR A 51 -2.05 -7.21 -9.34
C TYR A 51 -2.53 -7.25 -10.80
N PHE A 52 -3.84 -7.23 -11.01
CA PHE A 52 -4.42 -7.29 -12.34
C PHE A 52 -4.56 -5.92 -13.04
N GLN A 53 -4.19 -4.83 -12.37
CA GLN A 53 -4.35 -3.49 -12.93
C GLN A 53 -3.22 -3.20 -13.91
N LYS A 54 -3.56 -2.99 -15.19
CA LYS A 54 -2.59 -2.88 -16.31
C LYS A 54 -1.76 -4.17 -16.51
N HIS A 55 -2.33 -5.32 -16.15
CA HIS A 55 -1.72 -6.63 -16.32
C HIS A 55 -1.76 -7.10 -17.78
N GLY A 56 -2.75 -6.63 -18.56
CA GLY A 56 -3.01 -7.12 -19.90
C GLY A 56 -3.64 -8.53 -19.93
N GLY A 57 -4.07 -8.94 -21.12
CA GLY A 57 -4.69 -10.25 -21.34
C GLY A 57 -6.09 -10.39 -20.73
N ALA A 58 -6.53 -11.62 -20.52
CA ALA A 58 -7.92 -11.94 -20.15
C ALA A 58 -8.34 -11.48 -18.74
N PHE A 59 -7.37 -11.15 -17.87
CA PHE A 59 -7.63 -10.72 -16.50
C PHE A 59 -7.31 -9.25 -16.25
N ASP A 60 -7.00 -8.47 -17.30
CA ASP A 60 -6.66 -7.05 -17.13
C ASP A 60 -7.79 -6.27 -16.44
N GLY A 61 -7.40 -5.43 -15.48
CA GLY A 61 -8.32 -4.63 -14.67
C GLY A 61 -9.17 -5.43 -13.69
N ARG A 62 -9.04 -6.76 -13.61
CA ARG A 62 -9.92 -7.58 -12.77
C ARG A 62 -9.75 -7.24 -11.27
N PRO A 63 -10.84 -6.88 -10.55
CA PRO A 63 -10.76 -6.63 -9.12
C PRO A 63 -10.57 -7.93 -8.33
N LEU A 64 -9.68 -7.90 -7.34
CA LEU A 64 -9.43 -9.01 -6.42
C LEU A 64 -10.26 -8.86 -5.15
N ARG A 65 -11.53 -9.30 -5.21
CA ARG A 65 -12.49 -9.20 -4.09
C ARG A 65 -12.05 -9.97 -2.83
N SER A 66 -11.13 -10.92 -2.93
CA SER A 66 -10.57 -11.64 -1.79
C SER A 66 -9.69 -10.76 -0.89
N VAL A 67 -9.09 -9.71 -1.44
CA VAL A 67 -8.21 -8.78 -0.70
C VAL A 67 -8.74 -7.35 -0.69
N ASP A 68 -9.59 -6.98 -1.65
CA ASP A 68 -10.29 -5.70 -1.72
C ASP A 68 -11.80 -5.92 -1.99
N PRO A 69 -12.56 -6.36 -0.98
CA PRO A 69 -13.96 -6.74 -1.16
C PRO A 69 -14.83 -5.61 -1.71
N GLU A 70 -14.65 -4.38 -1.21
CA GLU A 70 -15.48 -3.24 -1.60
C GLU A 70 -14.82 -2.36 -2.68
N GLY A 71 -13.55 -2.61 -3.04
CA GLY A 71 -12.83 -1.82 -4.04
C GLY A 71 -12.15 -0.57 -3.47
N ARG A 72 -12.18 -0.38 -2.15
CA ARG A 72 -11.69 0.84 -1.48
C ARG A 72 -10.18 0.95 -1.48
N LEU A 73 -9.46 -0.18 -1.55
CA LEU A 73 -7.99 -0.13 -1.66
C LEU A 73 -7.57 0.45 -3.01
N LEU A 74 -8.22 0.03 -4.11
CA LEU A 74 -7.90 0.56 -5.43
C LEU A 74 -8.36 2.01 -5.62
N GLU A 75 -9.47 2.41 -4.99
CA GLU A 75 -9.96 3.80 -5.01
C GLU A 75 -8.99 4.73 -4.26
N ALA A 76 -8.62 4.39 -3.04
CA ALA A 76 -7.72 5.21 -2.24
C ALA A 76 -6.27 5.16 -2.74
N ILE A 77 -5.84 4.03 -3.30
CA ILE A 77 -4.48 3.82 -3.83
C ILE A 77 -4.57 3.33 -5.29
N PRO A 78 -4.72 4.27 -6.24
CA PRO A 78 -4.77 3.94 -7.66
C PRO A 78 -3.53 3.16 -8.09
N ALA A 79 -3.69 2.14 -8.93
CA ALA A 79 -2.56 1.34 -9.40
C ALA A 79 -1.49 2.17 -10.14
N SER A 80 -1.85 3.33 -10.71
CA SER A 80 -0.92 4.23 -11.37
C SER A 80 0.15 4.84 -10.46
N ARG A 81 -0.06 4.89 -9.13
CA ARG A 81 0.94 5.39 -8.18
C ARG A 81 1.75 4.29 -7.50
N ILE A 82 1.46 3.02 -7.79
CA ILE A 82 2.07 1.91 -7.07
C ILE A 82 3.37 1.48 -7.74
N VAL A 83 4.40 1.31 -6.92
CA VAL A 83 5.63 0.61 -7.26
C VAL A 83 5.61 -0.73 -6.51
N GLY A 84 5.58 -1.84 -7.25
CA GLY A 84 5.60 -3.18 -6.68
C GLY A 84 6.93 -3.49 -5.99
N CYS A 85 6.88 -4.04 -4.78
CA CYS A 85 8.07 -4.44 -4.02
C CYS A 85 7.88 -5.84 -3.44
N ILE A 86 8.91 -6.67 -3.60
CA ILE A 86 8.99 -8.01 -2.98
C ILE A 86 10.16 -7.98 -1.99
N PRO A 87 9.90 -7.96 -0.67
CA PRO A 87 10.97 -8.01 0.32
C PRO A 87 11.61 -9.40 0.35
N TYR A 88 12.93 -9.46 0.16
CA TYR A 88 13.74 -10.67 0.30
C TYR A 88 14.33 -10.89 1.70
N PRO A 89 14.77 -9.85 2.44
CA PRO A 89 15.34 -10.05 3.77
C PRO A 89 14.32 -10.62 4.75
N ALA A 90 14.72 -11.65 5.50
CA ALA A 90 14.01 -12.06 6.70
C ALA A 90 14.43 -11.15 7.84
N ALA A 91 13.46 -10.47 8.46
CA ALA A 91 13.68 -9.63 9.63
C ALA A 91 12.51 -9.79 10.62
N TYR A 92 12.75 -9.56 11.90
CA TYR A 92 11.72 -9.56 12.93
C TYR A 92 11.87 -8.39 13.90
N LEU A 93 10.75 -8.00 14.51
CA LEU A 93 10.74 -7.01 15.58
C LEU A 93 11.09 -7.68 16.91
N ARG A 94 12.20 -7.28 17.52
CA ARG A 94 12.61 -7.76 18.85
C ARG A 94 11.92 -6.97 19.97
N ALA A 95 11.78 -5.66 19.76
CA ALA A 95 11.09 -4.71 20.62
C ALA A 95 10.54 -3.55 19.76
N PRO A 96 9.66 -2.67 20.28
CA PRO A 96 9.22 -1.49 19.54
C PRO A 96 10.41 -0.63 19.07
N GLY A 97 10.60 -0.55 17.76
CA GLY A 97 11.71 0.19 17.15
C GLY A 97 13.05 -0.57 17.05
N GLU A 98 13.11 -1.85 17.43
CA GLU A 98 14.31 -2.70 17.31
C GLU A 98 14.07 -3.84 16.30
N VAL A 99 14.81 -3.84 15.19
CA VAL A 99 14.71 -4.82 14.09
C VAL A 99 15.99 -5.65 14.01
N VAL A 100 15.84 -6.97 13.85
CA VAL A 100 16.92 -7.94 13.66
C VAL A 100 16.70 -8.69 12.36
#